data_AF-K6U3T9-F1
#
_entry.id   AF-K6U3T9-F1
#
_cell.length_a   1.000
_cell.length_b   1.000
_cell.length_c   1.000
_cell.angle_alpha   90.00
_cell.angle_beta   90.00
_cell.angle_gamma   90.00
#
_symmetry.space_group_name_H-M   'P 1'
#
loop_
_entity.id
_entity.type
_entity.pdbx_description
1 polymer ?
#
loop_
_entity_poly.entity_id
_entity_poly.type
_entity_poly.pdbx_seq_one_letter_code
_entity_poly.pdbx_strand_id
1 'polypeptide(L)'
;KPTGIKEFSMENNNLKILCELLSKLKNDEKKELVNKEIRAMKRGLQGEKTVDFELRNCTSPSLYLHDIRIEYDGLTAQIDYLIITKKYICVIETKQLLGDVNINSDGEFVRVYKNKNGYENKECMPSPIEQNKKHVNLIKRIL
;
A
#
# COMPACT_ATOMS: atom_id res chain seq x y z
N LYS A 1 1.31 14.06 -20.47
CA LYS A 1 0.80 12.79 -19.93
C LYS A 1 1.87 12.16 -19.05
N PRO A 2 1.49 11.45 -17.99
CA PRO A 2 2.40 10.69 -17.15
C PRO A 2 3.09 9.57 -17.93
N THR A 3 4.33 9.28 -17.55
CA THR A 3 5.15 8.21 -18.14
C THR A 3 5.66 7.32 -17.01
N GLY A 4 5.35 6.03 -17.06
CA GLY A 4 5.82 5.06 -16.10
C GLY A 4 7.26 4.67 -16.39
N ILE A 5 8.15 4.82 -15.41
CA ILE A 5 9.53 4.30 -15.49
C ILE A 5 9.60 2.90 -14.89
N LYS A 6 8.83 2.67 -13.82
CA LYS A 6 8.49 1.35 -13.29
C LYS A 6 6.98 1.32 -13.09
N GLU A 7 6.28 0.54 -13.90
CA GLU A 7 4.82 0.50 -13.93
C GLU A 7 4.26 -0.54 -12.95
N PHE A 8 3.02 -0.32 -12.51
CA PHE A 8 2.29 -1.30 -11.72
C PHE A 8 2.11 -2.61 -12.50
N SER A 9 2.30 -3.73 -11.82
CA SER A 9 2.01 -5.06 -12.34
C SER A 9 1.04 -5.81 -11.45
N MET A 10 0.07 -6.48 -12.07
CA MET A 10 -0.83 -7.41 -11.37
C MET A 10 -0.12 -8.70 -10.95
N GLU A 11 1.07 -8.97 -11.50
CA GLU A 11 1.84 -10.15 -11.15
C GLU A 11 2.51 -10.00 -9.79
N ASN A 12 2.07 -10.81 -8.82
CA ASN A 12 2.66 -10.83 -7.48
C ASN A 12 3.11 -12.25 -7.12
N ASN A 13 4.43 -12.45 -7.04
CA ASN A 13 5.01 -13.76 -6.74
C ASN A 13 4.68 -14.25 -5.33
N ASN A 14 4.59 -13.36 -4.35
CA ASN A 14 4.21 -13.73 -2.98
C ASN A 14 2.77 -14.24 -2.96
N LEU A 15 1.86 -13.64 -3.73
CA LEU A 15 0.49 -14.11 -3.86
C LEU A 15 0.42 -15.50 -4.49
N LYS A 16 1.23 -15.76 -5.54
CA LYS A 16 1.36 -17.08 -6.16
C LYS A 16 1.83 -18.12 -5.13
N ILE A 17 2.89 -17.82 -4.38
CA ILE A 17 3.44 -18.68 -3.32
C ILE A 17 2.41 -18.96 -2.23
N LEU A 18 1.66 -17.95 -1.76
CA LEU A 18 0.63 -18.15 -0.74
C LEU A 18 -0.51 -19.04 -1.23
N CYS A 19 -0.94 -18.89 -2.49
CA CYS A 19 -1.96 -19.75 -3.09
C CYS A 19 -1.46 -21.22 -3.20
N GLU A 20 -0.20 -21.42 -3.58
CA GLU A 20 0.41 -22.75 -3.59
C GLU A 20 0.58 -23.35 -2.19
N LEU A 21 0.93 -22.53 -1.19
CA LEU A 21 1.01 -22.97 0.20
C LEU A 21 -0.38 -23.41 0.69
N LEU A 22 -1.42 -22.63 0.40
CA LEU A 22 -2.80 -22.94 0.78
C LEU A 22 -3.25 -24.29 0.24
N SER A 23 -2.92 -24.63 -1.01
CA SER A 23 -3.32 -25.90 -1.63
C SER A 23 -2.64 -27.12 -1.01
N LYS A 24 -1.46 -26.93 -0.37
CA LYS A 24 -0.68 -27.99 0.29
C LYS A 24 -1.02 -28.16 1.76
N LEU A 25 -1.65 -27.17 2.40
CA LEU A 25 -1.97 -27.22 3.82
C LEU A 25 -3.11 -28.20 4.12
N LYS A 26 -2.94 -29.00 5.17
CA LYS A 26 -3.98 -29.94 5.66
C LYS A 26 -4.71 -29.45 6.91
N ASN A 27 -4.08 -28.60 7.71
CA ASN A 27 -4.63 -28.07 8.95
C ASN A 27 -5.51 -26.83 8.66
N ASP A 28 -6.74 -26.84 9.18
CA ASP A 28 -7.73 -25.81 8.87
C ASP A 28 -7.43 -24.45 9.52
N GLU A 29 -6.85 -24.41 10.72
CA GLU A 29 -6.42 -23.15 11.36
C GLU A 29 -5.32 -22.47 10.52
N LYS A 30 -4.34 -23.23 10.04
CA LYS A 30 -3.29 -22.72 9.16
C LYS A 30 -3.84 -22.24 7.82
N LYS A 31 -4.83 -22.94 7.25
CA LYS A 31 -5.52 -22.49 6.03
C LYS A 31 -6.22 -21.15 6.24
N GLU A 32 -6.89 -20.96 7.36
CA GLU A 32 -7.56 -19.68 7.66
C GLU A 32 -6.56 -18.53 7.78
N LEU A 33 -5.40 -18.75 8.42
CA LEU A 33 -4.33 -17.74 8.49
C LEU A 33 -3.81 -17.36 7.10
N VAL A 34 -3.50 -18.34 6.25
CA VAL A 34 -3.03 -18.09 4.88
C VAL A 34 -4.11 -17.43 4.02
N ASN A 35 -5.37 -17.85 4.15
CA ASN A 35 -6.50 -17.21 3.47
C ASN A 35 -6.67 -15.74 3.87
N LYS A 36 -6.50 -15.42 5.16
CA LYS A 36 -6.53 -14.05 5.64
C LYS A 36 -5.45 -13.20 4.98
N GLU A 37 -4.23 -13.74 4.86
CA GLU A 37 -3.10 -13.06 4.23
C GLU A 37 -3.31 -12.86 2.72
N ILE A 38 -3.77 -13.89 2.00
CA ILE A 38 -4.14 -13.80 0.58
C ILE A 38 -5.19 -12.71 0.36
N ARG A 39 -6.22 -12.64 1.22
CA ARG A 39 -7.26 -11.61 1.14
C ARG A 39 -6.68 -10.22 1.41
N ALA A 40 -5.75 -10.08 2.34
CA ALA A 40 -5.08 -8.80 2.62
C ALA A 40 -4.25 -8.34 1.41
N MET A 41 -3.42 -9.23 0.86
CA MET A 41 -2.57 -8.93 -0.30
C MET A 41 -3.39 -8.57 -1.56
N LYS A 42 -4.49 -9.29 -1.82
CA LYS A 42 -5.41 -8.96 -2.92
C LYS A 42 -6.03 -7.57 -2.75
N ARG A 43 -6.38 -7.17 -1.53
CA ARG A 43 -6.89 -5.81 -1.26
C ARG A 43 -5.82 -4.75 -1.49
N GLY A 44 -4.59 -5.00 -1.08
CA GLY A 44 -3.44 -4.11 -1.36
C GLY A 44 -3.25 -3.89 -2.86
N LEU A 45 -3.13 -4.97 -3.62
CA LEU A 45 -2.99 -4.93 -5.08
C LEU A 45 -4.15 -4.20 -5.77
N GLN A 46 -5.37 -4.37 -5.26
CA GLN A 46 -6.52 -3.64 -5.81
C GLN A 46 -6.43 -2.13 -5.54
N GLY A 47 -5.95 -1.73 -4.35
CA GLY A 47 -5.71 -0.32 -4.03
C GLY A 47 -4.65 0.31 -4.94
N GLU A 48 -3.50 -0.37 -5.09
CA GLU A 48 -2.44 0.06 -6.01
C GLU A 48 -2.93 0.15 -7.46
N LYS A 49 -3.66 -0.86 -7.94
CA LYS A 49 -4.27 -0.84 -9.28
C LYS A 49 -5.17 0.38 -9.50
N THR A 50 -5.96 0.77 -8.50
CA THR A 50 -6.81 1.96 -8.59
C THR A 50 -5.96 3.23 -8.70
N VAL A 51 -4.91 3.37 -7.89
CA VAL A 51 -4.00 4.53 -7.97
C VAL A 51 -3.30 4.59 -9.32
N ASP A 52 -2.80 3.48 -9.83
CA ASP A 52 -2.18 3.40 -11.16
C ASP A 52 -3.15 3.79 -12.28
N PHE A 53 -4.42 3.38 -12.19
CA PHE A 53 -5.46 3.81 -13.14
C PHE A 53 -5.65 5.34 -13.11
N GLU A 54 -5.76 5.94 -11.92
CA GLU A 54 -5.89 7.39 -11.78
C GLU A 54 -4.64 8.14 -12.29
N LEU A 55 -3.45 7.61 -12.02
CA LEU A 55 -2.20 8.17 -12.53
C LEU A 55 -2.15 8.15 -14.06
N ARG A 56 -2.54 7.04 -14.70
CA ARG A 56 -2.55 6.95 -16.17
C ARG A 56 -3.54 7.91 -16.84
N ASN A 57 -4.60 8.30 -16.12
CA ASN A 57 -5.60 9.25 -16.58
C ASN A 57 -5.27 10.72 -16.29
N CYS A 58 -4.21 11.00 -15.53
CA CYS A 58 -3.78 12.37 -15.27
C CYS A 58 -3.31 13.07 -16.57
N THR A 59 -3.58 14.37 -16.69
CA THR A 59 -3.22 15.14 -17.89
C THR A 59 -1.82 15.74 -17.81
N SER A 60 -1.37 16.08 -16.59
CA SER A 60 -0.07 16.70 -16.33
C SER A 60 1.09 15.79 -16.71
N PRO A 61 2.13 16.30 -17.41
CA PRO A 61 3.35 15.54 -17.63
C PRO A 61 4.08 15.25 -16.32
N SER A 62 4.35 13.98 -16.07
CA SER A 62 5.10 13.50 -14.90
C SER A 62 5.79 12.18 -15.23
N LEU A 63 6.82 11.84 -14.47
CA LEU A 63 7.34 10.48 -14.39
C LEU A 63 6.78 9.82 -13.15
N TYR A 64 6.50 8.53 -13.17
CA TYR A 64 6.16 7.79 -11.96
C TYR A 64 6.88 6.45 -11.88
N LEU A 65 7.19 6.04 -10.66
CA LEU A 65 7.78 4.75 -10.34
C LEU A 65 6.92 4.07 -9.28
N HIS A 66 6.54 2.83 -9.55
CA HIS A 66 5.79 1.97 -8.64
C HIS A 66 6.71 1.04 -7.85
N ASP A 67 6.36 0.77 -6.59
CA ASP A 67 6.99 -0.20 -5.70
C ASP A 67 8.53 -0.05 -5.64
N ILE A 68 9.01 1.16 -5.34
CA ILE A 68 10.45 1.41 -5.29
C ILE A 68 10.98 1.15 -3.89
N ARG A 69 12.04 0.34 -3.80
CA ARG A 69 12.84 0.20 -2.60
C ARG A 69 14.05 1.11 -2.70
N ILE A 70 14.21 1.98 -1.71
CA ILE A 70 15.30 2.93 -1.63
C ILE A 70 16.08 2.66 -0.35
N GLU A 71 17.40 2.64 -0.46
CA GLU A 71 18.33 2.52 0.65
C GLU A 71 19.34 3.67 0.59
N TYR A 72 19.46 4.43 1.67
CA TYR A 72 20.38 5.56 1.77
C TYR A 72 20.74 5.82 3.24
N ASP A 73 22.03 5.97 3.54
CA ASP A 73 22.54 6.28 4.89
C ASP A 73 22.01 5.31 5.98
N GLY A 74 21.99 4.02 5.67
CA GLY A 74 21.47 2.97 6.55
C GLY A 74 19.95 2.96 6.74
N LEU A 75 19.22 3.89 6.11
CA LEU A 75 17.76 3.91 6.11
C LEU A 75 17.21 3.22 4.87
N THR A 76 16.15 2.44 5.04
CA THR A 76 15.41 1.82 3.94
C THR A 76 13.96 2.27 3.95
N ALA A 77 13.41 2.55 2.78
CA ALA A 77 11.98 2.74 2.58
C ALA A 77 11.49 1.99 1.34
N GLN A 78 10.27 1.49 1.41
CA GLN A 78 9.51 1.01 0.27
C GLN A 78 8.41 2.03 0.01
N ILE A 79 8.38 2.58 -1.20
CA ILE A 79 7.43 3.62 -1.60
C ILE A 79 6.54 3.05 -2.69
N ASP A 80 5.23 3.07 -2.45
CA ASP A 80 4.25 2.55 -3.40
C ASP A 80 4.29 3.31 -4.73
N TYR A 81 4.22 4.65 -4.69
CA TYR A 81 4.42 5.48 -5.88
C TYR A 81 5.27 6.72 -5.60
N LEU A 82 6.29 6.92 -6.43
CA LEU A 82 7.06 8.16 -6.50
C LEU A 82 6.76 8.88 -7.81
N ILE A 83 6.22 10.08 -7.73
CA ILE A 83 5.88 10.92 -8.88
C ILE A 83 6.86 12.06 -8.96
N ILE A 84 7.49 12.23 -10.12
CA ILE A 84 8.46 13.30 -10.38
C ILE A 84 7.86 14.21 -11.44
N THR A 85 7.74 15.49 -11.11
CA THR A 85 7.30 16.54 -12.04
C THR A 85 8.41 17.58 -12.19
N LYS A 86 8.23 18.54 -13.10
CA LYS A 86 9.15 19.69 -13.20
C LYS A 86 9.14 20.60 -11.97
N LYS A 87 8.13 20.51 -11.09
CA LYS A 87 7.93 21.43 -9.96
C LYS A 87 8.18 20.79 -8.61
N TYR A 88 7.85 19.51 -8.46
CA TYR A 88 7.91 18.79 -7.20
C TYR A 88 8.03 17.28 -7.40
N ILE A 89 8.44 16.61 -6.33
CA ILE A 89 8.38 15.16 -6.16
C ILE A 89 7.28 14.85 -5.16
N CYS A 90 6.41 13.91 -5.48
CA CYS A 90 5.30 13.47 -4.63
C CYS A 90 5.47 12.00 -4.28
N VAL A 91 5.30 11.68 -3.00
CA VAL A 91 5.33 10.33 -2.45
C VAL A 91 3.91 9.95 -2.09
N ILE A 92 3.38 8.90 -2.73
CA ILE A 92 2.04 8.38 -2.46
C ILE A 92 2.19 7.00 -1.81
N GLU A 93 1.54 6.84 -0.66
CA GLU A 93 1.30 5.57 0.02
C GLU A 93 -0.15 5.17 -0.26
N THR A 94 -0.38 3.89 -0.53
CA THR A 94 -1.71 3.34 -0.80
C THR A 94 -2.18 2.47 0.35
N LYS A 95 -3.42 2.70 0.81
CA LYS A 95 -4.02 1.88 1.86
C LYS A 95 -5.47 1.59 1.53
N GLN A 96 -5.75 0.35 1.12
CA GLN A 96 -7.13 -0.12 0.94
C GLN A 96 -7.68 -0.60 2.28
N LEU A 97 -8.54 0.21 2.91
CA LEU A 97 -9.19 -0.09 4.19
C LEU A 97 -10.69 -0.31 3.99
N LEU A 98 -11.28 -1.21 4.79
CA LEU A 98 -12.72 -1.44 4.85
C LEU A 98 -13.30 -0.67 6.02
N GLY A 99 -14.45 -0.01 5.80
CA GLY A 99 -15.13 0.78 6.81
C GLY A 99 -14.59 2.20 6.90
N ASP A 100 -14.99 2.89 7.96
CA ASP A 100 -14.69 4.31 8.14
C ASP A 100 -13.33 4.48 8.81
N VAL A 101 -12.56 5.44 8.32
CA VAL A 101 -11.25 5.78 8.87
C VAL A 101 -11.34 7.18 9.47
N ASN A 102 -11.08 7.27 10.76
CA ASN A 102 -11.03 8.52 11.50
C ASN A 102 -9.59 8.76 11.98
N ILE A 103 -9.19 10.02 12.07
CA ILE A 103 -7.90 10.40 12.64
C ILE A 103 -8.19 11.04 13.99
N ASN A 104 -7.62 10.50 15.08
CA ASN A 104 -7.80 11.07 16.41
C ASN A 104 -6.91 12.31 16.62
N SER A 105 -7.04 12.95 17.77
CA SER A 105 -6.26 14.14 18.14
C SER A 105 -4.74 13.90 18.15
N ASP A 106 -4.32 12.66 18.37
CA ASP A 106 -2.91 12.25 18.42
C ASP A 106 -2.37 11.84 17.03
N GLY A 107 -3.19 11.95 15.98
CA GLY A 107 -2.81 11.62 14.61
C GLY A 107 -2.84 10.13 14.28
N GLU A 108 -3.35 9.29 15.18
CA GLU A 108 -3.52 7.86 14.97
C GLU A 108 -4.73 7.58 14.10
N PHE A 109 -4.63 6.53 13.28
CA PHE A 109 -5.71 6.12 12.41
C PHE A 109 -6.58 5.10 13.14
N VAL A 110 -7.87 5.41 13.22
CA VAL A 110 -8.87 4.61 13.89
C VAL A 110 -9.86 4.13 12.83
N ARG A 111 -9.82 2.83 12.54
CA ARG A 111 -10.74 2.19 11.60
C ARG A 111 -11.93 1.60 12.35
N VAL A 112 -13.13 1.93 11.90
CA VAL A 112 -14.39 1.40 12.39
C VAL A 112 -15.06 0.61 11.28
N TYR A 113 -15.38 -0.66 11.50
CA TYR A 113 -15.98 -1.52 10.49
C TYR A 113 -16.88 -2.58 11.12
N LYS A 114 -17.91 -3.02 10.39
CA LYS A 114 -18.78 -4.11 10.84
C LYS A 114 -18.21 -5.46 10.41
N ASN A 115 -18.20 -6.43 11.33
CA ASN A 115 -17.88 -7.81 10.98
C ASN A 115 -19.07 -8.49 10.30
N LYS A 116 -18.88 -9.75 9.88
CA LYS A 116 -19.92 -10.55 9.20
C LYS A 116 -21.19 -10.75 10.03
N ASN A 117 -21.10 -10.64 11.35
CA ASN A 117 -22.21 -10.79 12.28
C ASN A 117 -22.88 -9.44 12.61
N GLY A 118 -22.46 -8.35 11.96
CA GLY A 118 -23.01 -7.01 12.15
C GLY A 118 -22.41 -6.22 13.32
N TYR A 119 -21.53 -6.83 14.13
CA TYR A 119 -20.90 -6.14 15.25
C TYR A 119 -19.85 -5.16 14.77
N GLU A 120 -19.87 -3.96 15.36
CA GLU A 120 -18.86 -2.95 15.13
C GLU A 120 -17.52 -3.36 15.76
N ASN A 121 -16.45 -3.23 14.99
CA ASN A 121 -15.08 -3.46 15.42
C ASN A 121 -14.30 -2.16 15.22
N LYS A 122 -13.45 -1.85 16.20
CA LYS A 122 -12.59 -0.68 16.19
C LYS A 122 -11.15 -1.14 16.27
N GLU A 123 -10.34 -0.71 15.31
CA GLU A 123 -8.92 -1.03 15.21
C GLU A 123 -8.11 0.26 15.15
N CYS A 124 -7.17 0.43 16.07
CA CYS A 124 -6.16 1.48 15.98
C CYS A 124 -4.98 0.97 15.15
N MET A 125 -4.47 1.81 14.25
CA MET A 125 -3.33 1.48 13.41
C MET A 125 -2.29 2.60 13.42
N PRO A 126 -0.99 2.27 13.21
CA PRO A 126 0.06 3.26 13.05
C PRO A 126 -0.32 4.28 11.97
N SER A 127 -0.05 5.56 12.22
CA SER A 127 -0.40 6.65 11.32
C SER A 127 0.30 6.50 9.97
N PRO A 128 -0.44 6.25 8.86
CA PRO A 128 0.15 6.22 7.52
C PRO A 128 0.76 7.58 7.13
N ILE A 129 0.30 8.67 7.74
CA ILE A 129 0.84 10.01 7.53
C ILE A 129 2.27 10.10 8.09
N GLU A 130 2.49 9.64 9.32
CA GLU A 130 3.83 9.62 9.92
C GLU A 130 4.77 8.67 9.18
N GLN A 131 4.26 7.52 8.71
CA GLN A 131 5.02 6.63 7.84
C GLN A 131 5.44 7.35 6.54
N ASN A 132 4.49 8.00 5.84
CA ASN A 132 4.80 8.69 4.59
C ASN A 132 5.75 9.90 4.80
N LYS A 133 5.68 10.58 5.95
CA LYS A 133 6.67 11.61 6.33
C LYS A 133 8.09 11.04 6.40
N LYS A 134 8.28 9.83 6.92
CA LYS A 134 9.60 9.17 6.93
C LYS A 134 10.10 8.90 5.51
N HIS A 135 9.22 8.44 4.62
CA HIS A 135 9.56 8.23 3.20
C HIS A 135 9.99 9.54 2.52
N VAL A 136 9.20 10.62 2.70
CA VAL A 136 9.54 11.96 2.18
C VAL A 136 10.87 12.46 2.73
N ASN A 137 11.13 12.27 4.01
CA ASN A 137 12.40 12.68 4.63
C ASN A 137 13.60 11.90 4.08
N LEU A 138 13.44 10.60 3.75
CA LEU A 138 14.48 9.83 3.08
C LEU A 138 14.77 10.40 1.68
N ILE A 139 13.73 10.68 0.89
CA ILE A 139 13.89 11.30 -0.44
C ILE A 139 14.61 12.64 -0.33
N LYS A 140 14.26 13.47 0.66
CA LYS A 140 14.92 14.76 0.91
C LYS A 140 16.39 14.64 1.33
N ARG A 141 16.82 13.51 1.87
CA ARG A 141 18.24 13.28 2.21
C ARG A 141 19.06 12.86 1.00
N ILE A 142 18.42 12.26 0.00
CA ILE A 142 19.05 11.79 -1.24
C ILE A 142 19.29 12.96 -2.21
N LEU A 143 18.40 13.95 -2.21
CA LEU A 143 18.42 15.13 -3.07
C LEU A 143 19.22 16.28 -2.45
#